data_AF-A0A6J5UHL5-F1
#
_entry.id   AF-A0A6J5UHL5-F1
#
_cell.length_a   1.000
_cell.length_b   1.000
_cell.length_c   1.000
_cell.angle_alpha   90.00
_cell.angle_beta   90.00
_cell.angle_gamma   90.00
#
_symmetry.space_group_name_H-M   'P 1'
#
loop_
_entity.id
_entity.type
_entity.pdbx_description
1 polymer ?
#
loop_
_entity_poly.entity_id
_entity_poly.type
_entity_poly.pdbx_seq_one_letter_code
_entity_poly.pdbx_strand_id
1 'polypeptide(L)'
;MDGKVADTLEGADPSSLANKVAVKPEEPAPELTKENESSQEQIEAQDGLDDALKRRLQQLIDSNRVMLFMKGTPEDPKCEFSKIAVNMLKRHQVEFGSLDLLTDNEVMEGIQKGKWL
;
A
#
# COMPACT_ATOMS: atom_id res chain seq x y z
N MET A 1 -9.26 -54.51 -3.17
CA MET A 1 -8.47 -54.06 -4.33
C MET A 1 -8.21 -52.58 -4.13
N ASP A 2 -7.42 -52.21 -3.12
CA ASP A 2 -5.96 -52.37 -3.04
C ASP A 2 -5.26 -51.47 -4.04
N GLY A 3 -4.41 -50.60 -3.50
CA GLY A 3 -3.29 -50.07 -4.24
C GLY A 3 -3.22 -48.54 -4.22
N LYS A 4 -2.18 -47.86 -3.74
CA LYS A 4 -1.02 -48.12 -2.88
C LYS A 4 -0.20 -46.82 -2.97
N VAL A 5 0.46 -46.53 -1.86
CA VAL A 5 1.38 -45.44 -1.49
C VAL A 5 2.44 -44.99 -2.51
N ALA A 6 2.97 -43.78 -2.26
CA ALA A 6 4.37 -43.31 -2.38
C ALA A 6 4.39 -41.85 -2.88
N ASP A 7 5.28 -40.93 -2.51
CA ASP A 7 6.22 -40.77 -1.40
C ASP A 7 6.75 -39.32 -1.49
N THR A 8 7.12 -38.76 -0.36
CA THR A 8 8.13 -37.73 -0.04
C THR A 8 8.89 -37.01 -1.16
N LEU A 9 8.98 -35.66 -1.09
CA LEU A 9 10.15 -34.80 -1.46
C LEU A 9 9.99 -33.47 -0.68
N GLU A 10 10.57 -33.27 0.51
CA GLU A 10 11.95 -32.86 0.84
C GLU A 10 12.39 -31.49 0.29
N GLY A 11 12.58 -30.54 1.23
CA GLY A 11 13.70 -29.59 1.28
C GLY A 11 13.90 -28.55 0.18
N ALA A 12 13.66 -27.28 0.51
CA ALA A 12 14.40 -26.17 -0.10
C ALA A 12 14.73 -25.12 0.95
N ASP A 13 15.85 -25.34 1.64
CA ASP A 13 16.56 -24.33 2.44
C ASP A 13 16.96 -23.12 1.58
N PRO A 14 16.57 -21.88 1.93
CA PRO A 14 17.05 -20.69 1.25
C PRO A 14 18.42 -20.19 1.74
N SER A 15 19.17 -21.00 2.50
CA SER A 15 20.52 -20.66 2.95
C SER A 15 21.53 -20.76 1.81
N SER A 16 21.58 -19.75 0.93
CA SER A 16 22.78 -19.30 0.21
C SER A 16 22.41 -18.33 -0.92
N LEU A 17 22.15 -17.07 -0.57
CA LEU A 17 22.34 -15.96 -1.52
C LEU A 17 23.28 -14.94 -0.89
N ALA A 18 24.54 -15.36 -0.78
CA ALA A 18 25.65 -14.46 -0.56
C ALA A 18 26.02 -13.79 -1.89
N ASN A 19 25.89 -12.46 -1.96
CA ASN A 19 26.75 -11.60 -2.78
C ASN A 19 26.61 -10.16 -2.24
N LYS A 20 27.59 -9.67 -1.46
CA LYS A 20 28.79 -8.92 -1.90
C LYS A 20 28.47 -7.66 -2.71
N VAL A 21 28.56 -6.49 -2.06
CA VAL A 21 29.22 -5.22 -2.51
C VAL A 21 29.31 -4.32 -1.26
N ALA A 22 30.48 -4.19 -0.62
CA ALA A 22 31.35 -2.99 -0.56
C ALA A 22 30.59 -1.69 -0.16
N VAL A 23 30.94 -0.95 0.91
CA VAL A 23 32.16 -0.15 1.11
C VAL A 23 32.25 0.33 2.59
N LYS A 24 33.49 0.63 3.01
CA LYS A 24 34.10 1.08 4.29
C LYS A 24 33.47 2.27 5.06
N PRO A 25 33.93 2.50 6.33
CA PRO A 25 33.24 3.21 7.43
C PRO A 25 33.69 4.67 7.63
N GLU A 26 32.90 5.45 8.37
CA GLU A 26 33.39 6.51 9.29
C GLU A 26 32.27 6.92 10.29
N GLU A 27 32.54 6.78 11.58
CA GLU A 27 31.85 7.42 12.72
C GLU A 27 32.43 8.85 12.92
N PRO A 28 31.76 9.86 13.54
CA PRO A 28 31.22 9.75 14.92
C PRO A 28 30.00 10.63 15.32
N ALA A 29 29.19 10.10 16.26
CA ALA A 29 28.47 10.72 17.42
C ALA A 29 27.61 12.02 17.26
N PRO A 30 26.59 12.30 18.13
CA PRO A 30 26.31 11.67 19.43
C PRO A 30 24.86 11.21 19.70
N GLU A 31 24.84 10.27 20.63
CA GLU A 31 23.81 9.75 21.51
C GLU A 31 22.75 10.77 22.00
N LEU A 32 21.47 10.39 21.88
CA LEU A 32 20.47 10.74 22.87
C LEU A 32 19.57 9.54 23.11
N THR A 33 19.68 9.06 24.33
CA THR A 33 19.03 7.91 24.93
C THR A 33 17.51 8.04 24.93
N LYS A 34 16.84 6.93 24.61
CA LYS A 34 15.76 6.39 25.43
C LYS A 34 15.47 4.95 25.03
N GLU A 35 16.05 4.06 25.81
CA GLU A 35 15.65 2.68 25.95
C GLU A 35 14.28 2.63 26.62
N ASN A 36 13.31 1.95 26.02
CA ASN A 36 12.59 0.92 26.76
C ASN A 36 12.15 -0.20 25.81
N GLU A 37 12.85 -1.32 25.92
CA GLU A 37 12.31 -2.60 25.52
C GLU A 37 11.06 -2.90 26.37
N SER A 38 9.97 -3.31 25.73
CA SER A 38 9.12 -4.33 26.33
C SER A 38 8.49 -5.17 25.25
N SER A 39 8.81 -6.46 25.35
CA SER A 39 8.55 -7.52 24.41
C SER A 39 7.08 -7.94 24.34
N GLN A 40 6.76 -8.60 23.22
CA GLN A 40 5.56 -9.41 22.97
C GLN A 40 4.30 -8.54 22.77
N GLU A 41 3.75 -8.45 21.57
CA GLU A 41 3.04 -9.58 20.94
C GLU A 41 3.42 -9.82 19.48
N GLN A 42 3.71 -11.09 19.19
CA GLN A 42 3.87 -11.60 17.86
C GLN A 42 2.50 -11.89 17.24
N ILE A 43 1.65 -10.89 16.99
CA ILE A 43 0.48 -10.98 16.08
C ILE A 43 0.13 -9.60 15.47
N GLU A 44 1.05 -8.87 14.82
CA GLU A 44 0.74 -7.51 14.33
C GLU A 44 1.35 -7.13 12.96
N ALA A 45 1.67 -8.09 12.10
CA ALA A 45 2.24 -7.78 10.78
C ALA A 45 1.21 -7.41 9.70
N GLN A 46 -0.10 -7.57 9.97
CA GLN A 46 -1.16 -7.29 8.97
C GLN A 46 -1.86 -5.95 9.21
N ASP A 47 -2.05 -5.54 10.47
CA ASP A 47 -2.83 -4.33 10.78
C ASP A 47 -2.05 -3.03 10.55
N GLY A 48 -0.72 -3.03 10.76
CA GLY A 48 0.11 -1.83 10.60
C GLY A 48 0.19 -1.28 9.16
N LEU A 49 0.08 -2.16 8.15
CA LEU A 49 0.06 -1.74 6.74
C LEU A 49 -1.30 -1.13 6.37
N ASP A 50 -2.39 -1.76 6.85
CA ASP A 50 -3.75 -1.23 6.70
C ASP A 50 -3.88 0.14 7.38
N ASP A 51 -3.27 0.35 8.55
CA ASP A 51 -3.30 1.63 9.27
C ASP A 51 -2.47 2.74 8.61
N ALA A 52 -1.32 2.40 8.04
CA ALA A 52 -0.54 3.34 7.23
C ALA A 52 -1.30 3.79 5.97
N LEU A 53 -1.95 2.84 5.28
CA LEU A 53 -2.81 3.13 4.13
C LEU A 53 -4.00 4.01 4.51
N LYS A 54 -4.69 3.70 5.62
CA LYS A 54 -5.81 4.52 6.13
C LYS A 54 -5.40 5.95 6.39
N ARG A 55 -4.26 6.17 7.06
CA ARG A 55 -3.71 7.51 7.29
C ARG A 55 -3.45 8.25 5.98
N ARG A 56 -2.87 7.58 4.98
CA ARG A 56 -2.58 8.17 3.68
C ARG A 56 -3.87 8.55 2.93
N LEU A 57 -4.88 7.68 2.89
CA LEU A 57 -6.18 7.98 2.27
C LEU A 57 -6.88 9.14 2.98
N GLN A 58 -6.85 9.14 4.31
CA GLN A 58 -7.45 10.20 5.13
C GLN A 58 -6.83 11.55 4.80
N GLN A 59 -5.49 11.65 4.78
CA GLN A 59 -4.79 12.87 4.37
C GLN A 59 -5.18 13.33 2.96
N LEU A 60 -5.36 12.39 2.04
CA LEU A 60 -5.71 12.70 0.66
C LEU A 60 -7.14 13.26 0.52
N ILE A 61 -8.07 12.71 1.29
CA ILE A 61 -9.46 13.16 1.32
C ILE A 61 -9.56 14.50 2.04
N ASP A 62 -8.81 14.68 3.12
CA ASP A 62 -8.77 15.96 3.85
C ASP A 62 -8.06 17.08 3.05
N SER A 63 -7.27 16.73 2.03
CA SER A 63 -6.58 17.70 1.18
C SER A 63 -7.53 18.52 0.32
N ASN A 64 -8.70 17.98 -0.05
CA ASN A 64 -9.66 18.66 -0.91
C ASN A 64 -11.08 18.44 -0.41
N ARG A 65 -11.89 19.51 -0.41
CA ARG A 65 -13.30 19.42 -0.01
C ARG A 65 -14.11 18.41 -0.83
N VAL A 66 -13.72 18.24 -2.10
CA VAL A 66 -14.25 17.20 -2.99
C VAL A 66 -13.06 16.46 -3.57
N MET A 67 -13.00 15.15 -3.33
CA MET A 67 -11.95 14.28 -3.85
C MET A 67 -12.56 13.24 -4.78
N LEU A 68 -12.08 13.19 -6.02
CA LEU A 68 -12.52 12.24 -7.04
C LEU A 68 -11.51 11.11 -7.20
N PHE A 69 -11.91 9.90 -6.80
CA PHE A 69 -11.18 8.68 -7.12
C PHE A 69 -11.66 8.15 -8.46
N MET A 70 -10.79 8.12 -9.46
CA MET A 70 -11.16 7.78 -10.83
C MET A 70 -10.12 6.91 -11.52
N LYS A 71 -10.53 6.28 -12.62
CA LYS A 71 -9.64 5.56 -13.52
C LYS A 71 -9.12 6.51 -14.60
N GLY A 72 -7.82 6.81 -14.59
CA GLY A 72 -7.18 7.87 -15.39
C GLY A 72 -7.12 9.22 -14.66
N THR A 73 -6.90 10.31 -15.40
CA THR A 73 -6.85 11.67 -14.85
C THR A 73 -8.03 12.52 -15.36
N PRO A 74 -8.32 13.69 -14.76
CA PRO A 74 -9.37 14.60 -15.26
C PRO A 74 -9.12 15.13 -16.67
N GLU A 75 -7.87 15.05 -17.14
CA GLU A 75 -7.43 15.42 -18.50
C GLU A 75 -7.53 14.22 -19.44
N ASP A 76 -7.12 13.03 -18.99
CA ASP A 76 -7.18 11.77 -19.74
C ASP A 76 -7.95 10.68 -18.95
N PRO A 77 -9.29 10.72 -18.94
CA PRO A 77 -10.11 9.73 -18.24
C PRO A 77 -10.21 8.42 -19.04
N LYS A 78 -9.84 7.31 -18.39
CA LYS A 78 -9.71 5.97 -19.00
C LYS A 78 -10.95 5.07 -18.84
N CYS A 79 -12.03 5.59 -18.31
CA CYS A 79 -13.30 4.88 -18.12
C CYS A 79 -14.48 5.85 -18.34
N GLU A 80 -15.58 5.36 -18.91
CA GLU A 80 -16.76 6.20 -19.19
C GLU A 80 -17.38 6.78 -17.91
N PHE A 81 -17.40 6.03 -16.82
CA PHE A 81 -17.86 6.55 -15.53
C PHE A 81 -16.97 7.69 -15.01
N SER A 82 -15.65 7.54 -15.14
CA SER A 82 -14.69 8.59 -14.82
C SER A 82 -14.94 9.85 -15.67
N LYS A 83 -15.20 9.71 -16.97
CA LYS A 83 -15.52 10.82 -17.89
C LYS A 83 -16.76 11.58 -17.45
N ILE A 84 -17.83 10.86 -17.14
CA ILE A 84 -19.11 11.45 -16.72
C ILE A 84 -18.95 12.21 -15.40
N ALA A 85 -18.26 11.63 -14.41
CA ALA A 85 -18.02 12.26 -13.13
C ALA A 85 -17.23 13.59 -13.27
N VAL A 86 -16.13 13.57 -14.04
CA VAL A 86 -15.33 14.77 -14.32
C VAL A 86 -16.16 15.83 -15.04
N ASN A 87 -16.95 15.44 -16.05
CA ASN A 87 -17.76 16.38 -16.81
C ASN A 87 -18.84 17.05 -15.93
N MET A 88 -19.48 16.29 -15.03
CA MET A 88 -20.43 16.84 -14.08
C MET A 88 -19.78 17.85 -13.14
N LEU A 89 -18.65 17.50 -12.51
CA LEU A 89 -17.96 18.40 -11.59
C LEU A 89 -17.50 19.68 -12.29
N LYS A 90 -16.93 19.57 -13.49
CA LYS A 90 -16.52 20.72 -14.32
C LYS A 90 -17.72 21.59 -14.73
N ARG A 91 -18.85 20.99 -15.13
CA ARG A 91 -20.07 21.71 -15.51
C ARG A 91 -20.63 22.54 -14.35
N HIS A 92 -20.54 22.01 -13.13
CA HIS A 92 -20.97 22.70 -11.92
C HIS A 92 -19.89 23.63 -11.34
N GLN A 93 -18.73 23.77 -12.01
CA GLN A 93 -17.59 24.59 -11.56
C GLN A 93 -17.15 24.24 -10.13
N VAL A 94 -17.22 22.96 -9.78
CA VAL A 94 -16.75 22.46 -8.48
C VAL A 94 -15.25 22.25 -8.59
N GLU A 95 -14.48 22.84 -7.68
CA GLU A 95 -13.07 22.49 -7.51
C GLU A 95 -12.97 21.14 -6.80
N PHE A 96 -12.19 20.22 -7.37
CA PHE A 96 -11.98 18.90 -6.83
C PHE A 96 -10.54 18.45 -7.03
N GLY A 97 -10.03 17.68 -6.07
CA GLY A 97 -8.80 16.90 -6.26
C GLY A 97 -9.10 15.59 -6.99
N SER A 98 -8.12 15.02 -7.66
CA SER A 98 -8.27 13.74 -8.35
C SER A 98 -7.11 12.80 -8.05
N LEU A 99 -7.42 11.51 -7.88
CA LEU A 99 -6.44 10.44 -7.80
C LEU A 99 -6.74 9.36 -8.84
N ASP A 100 -5.72 8.97 -9.62
CA ASP A 100 -5.80 7.84 -10.54
C ASP A 100 -5.61 6.52 -9.77
N LEU A 101 -6.65 5.69 -9.74
CA LEU A 101 -6.61 4.39 -9.08
C LEU A 101 -5.76 3.36 -9.85
N LEU A 102 -5.44 3.59 -11.12
CA LEU A 102 -4.60 2.67 -11.89
C LEU A 102 -3.13 2.71 -11.48
N THR A 103 -2.70 3.82 -10.90
CA THR A 103 -1.30 3.99 -10.50
C THR A 103 -1.03 3.44 -9.10
N ASP A 104 -2.07 3.24 -8.28
CA ASP A 104 -1.92 2.84 -6.88
C ASP A 104 -2.86 1.68 -6.52
N ASN A 105 -2.33 0.46 -6.64
CA ASN A 105 -3.06 -0.77 -6.38
C ASN A 105 -3.49 -0.89 -4.90
N GLU A 106 -2.68 -0.37 -3.98
CA GLU A 106 -2.96 -0.45 -2.54
C GLU A 106 -4.20 0.40 -2.20
N VAL A 107 -4.30 1.61 -2.76
CA VAL A 107 -5.49 2.45 -2.62
C VAL A 107 -6.72 1.79 -3.26
N MET A 108 -6.57 1.17 -4.44
CA MET A 108 -7.68 0.46 -5.11
C MET A 108 -8.21 -0.69 -4.25
N GLU A 109 -7.32 -1.52 -3.71
CA GLU A 109 -7.70 -2.63 -2.83
C GLU A 109 -8.33 -2.13 -1.53
N GLY A 110 -7.81 -1.04 -0.95
CA GLY A 110 -8.37 -0.41 0.25
C GLY A 110 -9.81 0.05 0.04
N ILE A 111 -10.09 0.72 -1.07
CA ILE A 111 -11.44 1.17 -1.45
C ILE A 111 -12.36 -0.02 -1.73
N GLN A 112 -11.89 -1.01 -2.49
CA GLN A 112 -12.71 -2.15 -2.91
C GLN A 112 -13.12 -3.04 -1.74
N LYS A 113 -12.19 -3.28 -0.80
CA LYS A 113 -12.44 -4.13 0.38
C LYS A 113 -13.19 -3.39 1.48
N GLY A 114 -13.43 -2.08 1.32
CA GLY A 114 -14.03 -1.24 2.35
C GLY A 114 -13.20 -1.15 3.63
N LYS A 115 -11.92 -1.56 3.57
CA LYS A 115 -11.00 -1.59 4.72
C LYS A 115 -10.65 -0.20 5.28
N TRP A 116 -11.13 0.84 4.61
CA TRP A 116 -10.98 2.24 5.01
C TRP A 116 -12.15 2.78 5.85
N LEU A 117 -13.29 2.08 5.87
CA LEU A 117 -14.49 2.41 6.66
C LEU A 117 -14.54 1.58 7.94
#